data_AF-A0A2S5CEC8-F1
#
_entry.id   AF-A0A2S5CEC8-F1
#
_cell.length_a   1.000
_cell.length_b   1.000
_cell.length_c   1.000
_cell.angle_alpha   90.00
_cell.angle_beta   90.00
_cell.angle_gamma   90.00
#
_symmetry.space_group_name_H-M   'P 1'
#
loop_
_entity.id
_entity.type
_entity.pdbx_description
1 polymer ?
#
loop_
_entity_poly.entity_id
_entity_poly.type
_entity_poly.pdbx_seq_one_letter_code
_entity_poly.pdbx_strand_id
1 'polypeptide(L)'
;MKKNLLASLALLLLAGCTTGEKIHNVQTGMTKAQVIDVLGTPDGDAVEGNKEQIQYSNRLASGWGWDKGDYYVTFVDGKVVQYGSGQIRSAGAPVTGIVVF
;
A
#
# COMPACT_ATOMS: atom_id res chain seq x y z
N MET A 1 -32.54 30.88 17.46
CA MET A 1 -32.62 29.72 16.54
C MET A 1 -31.47 29.65 15.52
N LYS A 2 -31.02 30.78 14.94
CA LYS A 2 -29.92 30.83 13.94
C LYS A 2 -28.53 30.43 14.48
N LYS A 3 -28.26 30.73 15.76
CA LYS A 3 -26.98 30.45 16.45
C LYS A 3 -26.72 28.95 16.66
N ASN A 4 -27.79 28.16 16.79
CA ASN A 4 -27.72 26.71 16.98
C ASN A 4 -27.48 25.99 15.65
N LEU A 5 -27.91 26.59 14.52
CA LEU A 5 -27.66 26.06 13.18
C LEU A 5 -26.17 26.13 12.80
N LEU A 6 -25.50 27.22 13.21
CA LEU A 6 -24.05 27.41 13.03
C LEU A 6 -23.22 26.41 13.85
N ALA A 7 -23.68 26.06 15.06
CA ALA A 7 -23.02 25.07 15.90
C ALA A 7 -23.11 23.65 15.31
N SER A 8 -24.26 23.29 14.72
CA SER A 8 -24.44 21.99 14.06
C SER A 8 -23.58 21.85 12.79
N LEU A 9 -23.39 22.93 12.03
CA LEU A 9 -22.56 22.94 10.83
C LEU A 9 -21.06 22.79 11.15
N ALA A 10 -20.61 23.36 12.27
CA ALA A 10 -19.23 23.23 12.73
C ALA A 10 -18.88 21.80 13.17
N LEU A 11 -19.84 21.04 13.72
CA LEU A 11 -19.62 19.63 14.11
C LEU A 11 -19.47 18.69 12.91
N LEU A 12 -20.12 18.97 11.77
CA LEU A 12 -19.97 18.13 10.55
C LEU A 12 -18.58 18.26 9.91
N LEU A 13 -17.88 19.38 10.12
CA LEU A 13 -16.56 19.63 9.53
C LEU A 13 -15.41 18.85 10.22
N LEU A 14 -15.64 18.28 11.41
CA LEU A 14 -14.63 17.52 12.15
C LEU A 14 -14.68 16.00 11.90
N ALA A 15 -15.64 15.51 11.11
CA ALA A 15 -15.78 14.07 10.80
C ALA A 15 -14.89 13.60 9.63
N GLY A 16 -13.97 14.43 9.14
CA GLY A 16 -13.01 14.08 8.10
C GLY A 16 -11.77 13.39 8.67
N CYS A 17 -11.92 12.22 9.30
CA CYS A 17 -10.77 11.39 9.62
C CYS A 17 -10.32 10.73 8.31
N THR A 18 -9.31 11.31 7.66
CA THR A 18 -8.71 10.72 6.45
C THR A 18 -8.07 9.39 6.82
N THR A 19 -8.74 8.28 6.46
CA THR A 19 -8.14 6.95 6.51
C THR A 19 -7.15 6.85 5.35
N GLY A 20 -5.92 7.29 5.60
CA GLY A 20 -4.81 7.19 4.65
C GLY A 20 -4.49 5.75 4.28
N GLU A 21 -3.85 5.57 3.13
CA GLU A 21 -3.50 4.25 2.61
C GLU A 21 -2.55 3.51 3.57
N LYS A 22 -2.89 2.27 3.94
CA LYS A 22 -2.10 1.48 4.91
C LYS A 22 -0.64 1.29 4.48
N ILE A 23 -0.38 1.31 3.17
CA ILE A 23 0.94 1.21 2.58
C ILE A 23 1.89 2.33 3.03
N HIS A 24 1.37 3.53 3.35
CA HIS A 24 2.20 4.66 3.81
C HIS A 24 2.80 4.43 5.20
N ASN A 25 2.27 3.47 5.96
CA ASN A 25 2.80 3.10 7.26
C ASN A 25 3.97 2.11 7.15
N VAL A 26 4.24 1.54 5.97
CA VAL A 26 5.44 0.73 5.73
C VAL A 26 6.63 1.65 5.54
N GLN A 27 7.76 1.31 6.18
CA GLN A 27 9.00 2.04 6.08
C GLN A 27 10.17 1.08 5.88
N THR A 28 11.27 1.58 5.31
CA THR A 28 12.52 0.83 5.22
C THR A 28 13.04 0.48 6.61
N GLY A 29 13.65 -0.70 6.74
CA GLY A 29 14.16 -1.24 8.01
C GLY A 29 13.14 -2.00 8.85
N MET A 30 11.84 -1.97 8.50
CA MET A 30 10.82 -2.79 9.17
C MET A 30 11.07 -4.28 8.99
N THR A 31 10.68 -5.08 9.97
CA THR A 31 10.69 -6.55 9.86
C THR A 31 9.44 -7.05 9.15
N LYS A 32 9.49 -8.26 8.60
CA LYS A 32 8.31 -8.93 8.01
C LYS A 32 7.11 -8.94 8.96
N ALA A 33 7.34 -9.20 10.25
CA ALA A 33 6.28 -9.20 11.27
C ALA A 33 5.61 -7.82 11.42
N GLN A 34 6.39 -6.74 11.43
CA GLN A 34 5.84 -5.38 11.49
C GLN A 34 5.05 -5.02 10.24
N VAL A 35 5.51 -5.45 9.06
CA VAL A 35 4.77 -5.23 7.82
C VAL A 35 3.44 -5.99 7.81
N ILE A 36 3.42 -7.23 8.32
CA ILE A 36 2.19 -8.03 8.45
C ILE A 36 1.23 -7.40 9.47
N ASP A 37 1.73 -6.84 10.56
CA ASP A 37 0.89 -6.12 11.54
C ASP A 37 0.20 -4.90 10.91
N VAL A 38 0.90 -4.18 10.03
CA VAL A 38 0.40 -2.99 9.35
C VAL A 38 -0.53 -3.32 8.17
N LEU A 39 -0.13 -4.24 7.29
CA LEU A 39 -0.81 -4.54 6.02
C LEU A 39 -1.73 -5.76 6.09
N GLY A 40 -1.57 -6.60 7.11
CA GLY A 40 -2.22 -7.90 7.22
C GLY A 40 -1.43 -9.02 6.54
N THR A 41 -2.08 -10.17 6.37
CA THR A 41 -1.48 -11.35 5.72
C THR A 41 -1.22 -11.09 4.24
N PRO A 42 0.01 -11.37 3.72
CA PRO A 42 0.32 -11.25 2.30
C PRO A 42 -0.40 -12.32 1.46
N ASP A 43 -0.60 -12.00 0.19
CA ASP A 43 -1.26 -12.89 -0.78
C ASP A 43 -0.28 -13.87 -1.44
N GLY A 44 1.02 -13.55 -1.38
CA GLY A 44 2.09 -14.43 -1.82
C GLY A 44 3.45 -13.98 -1.31
N ASP A 45 4.40 -14.89 -1.38
CA ASP A 45 5.79 -14.67 -1.02
C ASP A 45 6.73 -15.35 -2.04
N ALA A 46 7.89 -14.73 -2.24
CA ALA A 46 8.97 -15.21 -3.07
C ALA A 46 10.28 -15.03 -2.30
N VAL A 47 11.04 -16.11 -2.14
CA VAL A 47 12.32 -16.09 -1.43
C VAL A 47 13.43 -16.49 -2.40
N GLU A 48 14.43 -15.63 -2.54
CA GLU A 48 15.59 -15.81 -3.40
C GLU A 48 16.86 -15.48 -2.59
N GLY A 49 17.48 -16.51 -2.02
CA GLY A 49 18.68 -16.36 -1.20
C GLY A 49 18.44 -15.51 0.05
N ASN A 50 19.13 -14.36 0.14
CA ASN A 50 18.98 -13.40 1.24
C ASN A 50 17.89 -12.34 0.99
N LYS A 51 17.24 -12.39 -0.17
CA LYS A 51 16.15 -11.50 -0.55
C LYS A 51 14.82 -12.24 -0.42
N GLU A 52 13.89 -11.63 0.27
CA GLU A 52 12.51 -12.12 0.38
C GLU A 52 11.59 -11.03 -0.14
N GLN A 53 10.51 -11.39 -0.80
CA GLN A 53 9.56 -10.43 -1.33
C GLN A 53 8.15 -10.95 -1.10
N ILE A 54 7.30 -10.10 -0.55
CA ILE A 54 5.88 -10.41 -0.35
C ILE A 54 5.04 -9.52 -1.25
N GLN A 55 3.92 -10.07 -1.70
CA GLN A 55 2.97 -9.38 -2.56
C GLN A 55 1.61 -9.28 -1.85
N TYR A 56 0.98 -8.14 -2.07
CA TYR A 56 -0.37 -7.86 -1.64
C TYR A 56 -1.18 -7.49 -2.88
N SER A 57 -2.14 -8.33 -3.24
CA SER A 57 -2.97 -8.12 -4.42
C SER A 57 -4.34 -7.63 -4.02
N ASN A 58 -4.96 -6.82 -4.89
CA ASN A 58 -6.34 -6.36 -4.71
C ASN A 58 -6.63 -5.66 -3.37
N ARG A 59 -5.62 -5.01 -2.77
CA ARG A 59 -5.81 -4.31 -1.49
C ARG A 59 -6.44 -2.95 -1.72
N LEU A 60 -7.45 -2.64 -0.91
CA LEU A 60 -8.08 -1.32 -0.92
C LEU A 60 -6.99 -0.29 -0.60
N ALA A 61 -6.70 0.57 -1.58
CA ALA A 61 -5.72 1.62 -1.44
C ALA A 61 -6.19 2.60 -0.36
N SER A 62 -7.44 3.07 -0.46
CA SER A 62 -8.07 3.93 0.52
C SER A 62 -9.16 3.21 1.32
N GLY A 63 -9.38 3.62 2.57
CA GLY A 63 -10.49 3.13 3.39
C GLY A 63 -11.88 3.58 2.89
N TRP A 64 -11.92 4.46 1.89
CA TRP A 64 -13.10 5.02 1.25
C TRP A 64 -12.85 5.11 -0.26
N GLY A 65 -13.10 4.00 -0.97
CA GLY A 65 -12.91 3.90 -2.41
C GLY A 65 -12.98 2.46 -2.89
N TRP A 66 -13.23 2.27 -4.18
CA TRP A 66 -13.13 0.97 -4.86
C TRP A 66 -11.75 0.74 -5.48
N ASP A 67 -10.81 1.67 -5.25
CA ASP A 67 -9.48 1.64 -5.80
C ASP A 67 -8.67 0.53 -5.12
N LYS A 68 -8.43 -0.53 -5.90
CA LYS A 68 -7.60 -1.65 -5.50
C LYS A 68 -6.20 -1.45 -6.08
N GLY A 69 -5.20 -1.53 -5.21
CA GLY A 69 -3.80 -1.51 -5.57
C GLY A 69 -3.16 -2.86 -5.34
N ASP A 70 -2.21 -3.18 -6.22
CA ASP A 70 -1.22 -4.23 -5.96
C ASP A 70 0.03 -3.59 -5.37
N TYR A 71 0.52 -4.17 -4.28
CA TYR A 71 1.69 -3.69 -3.57
C TYR A 71 2.70 -4.80 -3.37
N TYR A 72 3.97 -4.43 -3.30
CA TYR A 72 5.04 -5.35 -2.97
C TYR A 72 5.91 -4.78 -1.86
N VAL A 73 6.48 -5.68 -1.06
CA VAL A 73 7.47 -5.34 -0.05
C VAL A 73 8.63 -6.32 -0.18
N THR A 74 9.82 -5.78 -0.39
CA THR A 74 11.06 -6.53 -0.53
C THR A 74 11.88 -6.38 0.74
N PHE A 75 12.32 -7.51 1.26
CA PHE A 75 13.19 -7.66 2.40
C PHE A 75 14.57 -8.16 1.95
N VAL A 76 15.60 -7.67 2.60
CA VAL A 76 16.95 -8.25 2.53
C VAL A 76 17.41 -8.43 3.96
N ASP A 77 17.94 -9.61 4.28
CA ASP A 77 18.34 -9.99 5.64
C ASP A 77 17.22 -9.75 6.69
N GLY A 78 15.97 -10.00 6.27
CA GLY A 78 14.78 -9.87 7.12
C GLY A 78 14.27 -8.44 7.35
N LYS A 79 14.83 -7.44 6.67
CA LYS A 79 14.42 -6.03 6.78
C LYS A 79 13.95 -5.45 5.47
N VAL A 80 12.91 -4.61 5.50
CA VAL A 80 12.39 -3.90 4.33
C VAL A 80 13.48 -3.04 3.72
N VAL A 81 13.81 -3.31 2.46
CA VAL A 81 14.69 -2.47 1.65
C VAL A 81 13.93 -1.66 0.61
N GLN A 82 12.77 -2.15 0.18
CA GLN A 82 11.96 -1.53 -0.86
C GLN A 82 10.49 -1.89 -0.68
N TYR A 83 9.60 -0.95 -0.95
CA TYR A 83 8.16 -1.18 -1.02
C TYR A 83 7.53 -0.20 -2.02
N GLY A 84 6.37 -0.56 -2.59
CA GLY A 84 5.68 0.33 -3.52
C GLY A 84 4.41 -0.25 -4.12
N SER A 85 3.71 0.59 -4.89
CA SER A 85 2.54 0.24 -5.70
C SER A 85 2.96 -0.17 -7.11
N GLY A 86 2.44 -1.30 -7.60
CA GLY A 86 2.61 -1.73 -8.99
C GLY A 86 2.98 -3.21 -9.14
N GLN A 87 2.83 -3.71 -10.37
CA GLN A 87 3.32 -5.03 -10.76
C GLN A 87 4.85 -5.03 -10.77
N ILE A 88 5.43 -6.09 -10.21
CA ILE A 88 6.85 -6.39 -10.31
C ILE A 88 7.14 -6.64 -11.80
N ARG A 89 7.68 -5.64 -12.49
CA ARG A 89 8.42 -5.92 -13.72
C ARG A 89 9.70 -6.61 -13.29
N SER A 90 9.70 -7.93 -13.28
CA SER A 90 10.95 -8.68 -13.23
C SER A 90 11.86 -8.09 -14.31
N ALA A 91 13.05 -7.65 -13.93
CA ALA A 91 14.07 -7.20 -14.87
C ALA A 91 14.36 -8.35 -15.83
N GLY A 92 13.67 -8.38 -16.97
CA GLY A 92 13.62 -9.55 -17.84
C GLY A 92 12.38 -9.68 -18.73
N ALA A 93 11.31 -8.89 -18.53
CA ALA A 93 10.24 -8.84 -19.52
C ALA A 93 10.68 -7.98 -20.72
N PRO A 94 10.87 -8.54 -21.93
CA PRO A 94 11.14 -7.74 -23.10
C PRO A 94 9.94 -6.80 -23.33
N VAL A 95 10.23 -5.52 -23.53
CA VAL A 95 9.27 -4.57 -24.07
C VAL A 95 8.92 -4.98 -25.49
N THR A 96 7.97 -5.89 -25.64
CA THR A 96 7.24 -6.07 -26.90
C THR A 96 6.20 -4.96 -27.02
N GLY A 97 6.68 -3.71 -26.98
CA GLY A 97 5.93 -2.56 -27.42
C GLY A 97 6.16 -2.45 -28.92
N ILE A 98 5.12 -2.75 -29.70
CA ILE A 98 5.08 -2.51 -31.13
C ILE A 98 5.47 -1.05 -31.36
N VAL A 99 6.59 -0.83 -32.06
CA VAL A 99 6.86 0.45 -32.73
C VAL A 99 5.85 0.54 -33.86
N VAL A 100 4.83 1.37 -33.69
CA VAL A 100 3.96 1.74 -34.80
C VAL A 100 4.71 2.78 -35.62
N PHE A 101 4.85 2.47 -36.91
CA PHE A 101 5.63 3.14 -37.95
C PHE A 101 5.37 4.65 -38.08
#